data_AF-A0A501PZ06-F1
#
_entry.id   AF-A0A501PZ06-F1
#
_cell.length_a   1.000
_cell.length_b   1.000
_cell.length_c   1.000
_cell.angle_alpha   90.00
_cell.angle_beta   90.00
_cell.angle_gamma   90.00
#
_symmetry.space_group_name_H-M   'P 1'
#
loop_
_entity.id
_entity.type
_entity.pdbx_description
1 polymer ?
#
loop_
_entity_poly.entity_id
_entity_poly.type
_entity_poly.pdbx_seq_one_letter_code
_entity_poly.pdbx_strand_id
1 'polypeptide(L)'
;MKKRIENFYGFEKRLLSCLKRNWPVLFVFCIASCTIQNTINRDGYKSIPPKFSGKFYDQLDTLRVQYDNRISTSSLMKKISNISNVDYSKPIQIDIKDKELFVSYDDAQAKRHVLKFYGKRYKNKFVFYTNYETISFPIIFISKEMTKYSIYLPSDKEIIFEMYSVNEAALLFFGGGNSHGSDNKFKLLPNE
;
A
#
# COMPACT_ATOMS: atom_id res chain seq x y z
N MET A 1 37.72 25.24 -23.06
CA MET A 1 36.25 25.10 -23.19
C MET A 1 35.79 24.36 -24.44
N LYS A 2 36.37 24.61 -25.64
CA LYS A 2 35.94 24.01 -26.93
C LYS A 2 35.91 22.46 -26.98
N LYS A 3 36.93 21.77 -26.46
CA LYS A 3 36.99 20.29 -26.40
C LYS A 3 35.90 19.61 -25.55
N ARG A 4 35.35 20.32 -24.55
CA ARG A 4 34.31 19.76 -23.66
C ARG A 4 32.93 19.75 -24.33
N ILE A 5 32.69 20.69 -25.25
CA ILE A 5 31.44 20.85 -26.00
C ILE A 5 31.36 19.83 -27.14
N GLU A 6 32.46 19.59 -27.86
CA GLU A 6 32.52 18.59 -28.96
C GLU A 6 32.29 17.15 -28.47
N ASN A 7 32.80 16.82 -27.27
CA ASN A 7 32.54 15.51 -26.65
C ASN A 7 31.07 15.32 -26.24
N PHE A 8 30.36 16.40 -25.88
CA PHE A 8 28.96 16.33 -25.48
C PHE A 8 28.05 16.06 -26.69
N TYR A 9 28.27 16.77 -27.80
CA TYR A 9 27.55 16.55 -29.06
C TYR A 9 27.83 15.17 -29.67
N GLY A 10 29.07 14.68 -29.60
CA GLY A 10 29.42 13.33 -30.04
C GLY A 10 28.77 12.23 -29.20
N PHE A 11 28.64 12.47 -27.89
CA PHE A 11 27.97 11.57 -26.96
C PHE A 11 26.46 11.53 -27.20
N GLU A 12 25.79 12.67 -27.31
CA GLU A 12 24.35 12.75 -27.63
C GLU A 12 24.02 12.06 -28.94
N LYS A 13 24.81 12.29 -30.00
CA LYS A 13 24.58 11.69 -31.32
C LYS A 13 24.74 10.16 -31.31
N ARG A 14 25.67 9.62 -30.52
CA ARG A 14 25.83 8.17 -30.31
C ARG A 14 24.68 7.59 -29.48
N LEU A 15 24.24 8.31 -28.46
CA LEU A 15 23.16 7.90 -27.58
C LEU A 15 21.81 7.86 -28.34
N LEU A 16 21.51 8.89 -29.13
CA LEU A 16 20.36 8.93 -30.05
C LEU A 16 20.41 7.84 -31.12
N SER A 17 21.58 7.55 -31.70
CA SER A 17 21.73 6.48 -32.70
C SER A 17 21.51 5.09 -32.10
N CYS A 18 22.06 4.83 -30.90
CA CYS A 18 21.82 3.58 -30.17
C CYS A 18 20.36 3.43 -29.76
N LEU A 19 19.71 4.50 -29.28
CA LEU A 19 18.29 4.49 -28.94
C LEU A 19 17.42 4.22 -30.17
N LYS A 20 17.72 4.87 -31.31
CA LYS A 20 16.92 4.73 -32.54
C LYS A 20 17.02 3.33 -33.16
N ARG A 21 18.18 2.67 -33.03
CA ARG A 21 18.41 1.31 -33.55
C ARG A 21 17.73 0.23 -32.69
N ASN A 22 17.67 0.43 -31.38
CA ASN A 22 17.13 -0.54 -30.44
C ASN A 22 15.73 -0.18 -29.90
N TRP A 23 15.12 0.90 -30.40
CA TRP A 23 13.77 1.35 -30.04
C TRP A 23 12.71 0.23 -30.09
N PRO A 24 12.61 -0.61 -31.16
CA PRO A 24 11.61 -1.67 -31.18
C PRO A 24 11.84 -2.73 -30.10
N VAL A 25 13.09 -3.03 -29.75
CA VAL A 25 13.44 -4.00 -28.69
C VAL A 25 13.08 -3.43 -27.31
N LEU A 26 13.40 -2.16 -27.06
CA LEU A 26 12.99 -1.43 -25.86
C LEU A 26 11.47 -1.39 -25.71
N PHE A 27 10.76 -1.15 -26.80
CA PHE A 27 9.30 -1.13 -26.80
C PHE A 27 8.72 -2.51 -26.44
N VAL A 28 9.24 -3.59 -27.03
CA VAL A 28 8.83 -4.98 -26.71
C VAL A 28 9.09 -5.35 -25.25
N PHE A 29 10.22 -4.95 -24.67
CA PHE A 29 10.50 -5.15 -23.24
C PHE A 29 9.51 -4.40 -22.34
N CYS A 30 9.06 -3.20 -22.73
CA CYS A 30 8.05 -2.46 -21.99
C CYS A 30 6.67 -3.16 -22.00
N ILE A 31 6.26 -3.79 -23.11
CA ILE A 31 4.97 -4.51 -23.18
C ILE A 31 5.02 -5.83 -22.40
N ALA A 32 6.17 -6.51 -22.39
CA ALA A 32 6.33 -7.78 -21.68
C ALA A 32 6.47 -7.62 -20.14
N SER A 33 6.73 -6.40 -19.64
CA SER A 33 6.87 -6.13 -18.20
C SER A 33 5.54 -5.95 -17.45
N CYS A 34 4.40 -6.06 -18.14
CA CYS A 34 3.10 -6.19 -17.48
C CYS A 34 3.03 -7.55 -16.78
N THR A 35 3.52 -7.56 -15.53
CA THR A 35 3.51 -8.72 -14.64
C THR A 35 2.06 -9.21 -14.52
N ILE A 36 1.83 -10.48 -14.85
CA ILE A 36 0.56 -11.16 -14.60
C ILE A 36 0.40 -11.20 -13.07
N GLN A 37 -0.27 -10.19 -12.52
CA GLN A 37 -0.72 -10.22 -11.14
C GLN A 37 -1.83 -11.26 -11.09
N ASN A 38 -1.57 -12.39 -10.41
CA ASN A 38 -2.61 -13.33 -10.01
C ASN A 38 -3.62 -12.58 -9.15
N THR A 39 -4.65 -12.05 -9.80
CA THR A 39 -5.77 -11.40 -9.12
C THR A 39 -6.56 -12.52 -8.47
N ILE A 40 -6.46 -12.62 -7.15
CA ILE A 40 -7.40 -13.45 -6.38
C ILE A 40 -8.80 -12.92 -6.74
N ASN A 41 -9.66 -13.77 -7.31
CA ASN A 41 -11.01 -13.37 -7.67
C ASN A 41 -11.80 -13.08 -6.37
N ARG A 42 -12.16 -11.81 -6.19
CA ARG A 42 -12.88 -11.29 -5.01
C ARG A 42 -14.29 -10.83 -5.35
N ASP A 43 -14.79 -11.16 -6.54
CA ASP A 43 -16.10 -10.71 -7.01
C ASP A 43 -17.26 -11.33 -6.20
N GLY A 44 -17.02 -12.49 -5.58
CA GLY A 44 -17.97 -13.17 -4.71
C GLY A 44 -18.03 -12.65 -3.26
N TYR A 45 -17.22 -11.64 -2.90
CA TYR A 45 -17.21 -11.12 -1.53
C TYR A 45 -18.43 -10.26 -1.22
N LYS A 46 -18.83 -10.28 0.05
CA LYS A 46 -20.00 -9.53 0.53
C LYS A 46 -19.70 -8.03 0.50
N SER A 47 -20.75 -7.24 0.22
CA SER A 47 -20.68 -5.79 0.36
C SER A 47 -20.54 -5.39 1.83
N ILE A 48 -19.67 -4.42 2.11
CA ILE A 48 -19.53 -3.85 3.45
C ILE A 48 -20.71 -2.93 3.72
N PRO A 49 -21.50 -3.16 4.79
CA PRO A 49 -22.68 -2.35 5.06
C PRO A 49 -22.32 -0.88 5.37
N PRO A 50 -23.29 0.06 5.19
CA PRO A 50 -23.12 1.48 5.50
C PRO A 50 -22.59 1.77 6.90
N LYS A 51 -23.09 0.98 7.85
CA LYS A 51 -22.67 0.93 9.24
C LYS A 51 -22.18 -0.48 9.52
N PHE A 52 -20.87 -0.63 9.64
CA PHE A 52 -20.23 -1.90 10.00
C PHE A 52 -19.52 -1.71 11.33
N SER A 53 -19.58 -2.74 12.18
CA SER A 53 -18.81 -2.83 13.42
C SER A 53 -18.33 -4.27 13.55
N GLY A 54 -17.06 -4.46 13.89
CA GLY A 54 -16.48 -5.77 14.09
C GLY A 54 -15.29 -5.71 15.04
N LYS A 55 -15.04 -6.82 15.73
CA LYS A 55 -13.87 -6.99 16.61
C LYS A 55 -13.02 -8.14 16.12
N PHE A 56 -11.70 -8.04 16.22
CA PHE A 56 -10.76 -9.11 15.89
C PHE A 56 -9.46 -8.97 16.67
N TYR A 57 -8.70 -10.04 16.76
CA TYR A 57 -7.35 -10.01 17.33
C TYR A 57 -6.33 -9.78 16.22
N ASP A 58 -5.47 -8.78 16.38
CA ASP A 58 -4.30 -8.61 15.52
C ASP A 58 -3.22 -9.62 15.93
N GLN A 59 -2.47 -10.09 14.95
CA GLN A 59 -1.43 -11.09 15.15
C GLN A 59 -0.07 -10.44 14.96
N LEU A 60 0.83 -10.65 15.93
CA LEU A 60 2.23 -10.28 15.81
C LEU A 60 2.97 -11.40 15.08
N ASP A 61 3.13 -11.26 13.78
CA ASP A 61 3.94 -12.19 13.00
C ASP A 61 5.42 -11.80 13.12
N THR A 62 6.24 -12.71 13.65
CA THR A 62 7.70 -12.58 13.61
C THR A 62 8.21 -12.84 12.19
N LEU A 63 8.78 -11.83 11.56
CA LEU A 63 9.48 -11.98 10.29
C LEU A 63 10.75 -12.79 10.53
N ARG A 64 10.90 -13.92 9.84
CA ARG A 64 12.03 -14.86 9.99
C ARG A 64 13.39 -14.29 9.55
N VAL A 65 13.45 -13.03 9.12
CA VAL A 65 14.66 -12.41 8.62
C VAL A 65 15.37 -11.71 9.78
N GLN A 66 16.33 -12.41 10.40
CA GLN A 66 17.24 -11.87 11.40
C GLN A 66 18.45 -11.23 10.70
N TYR A 67 18.33 -9.97 10.27
CA TYR A 67 19.53 -9.14 10.10
C TYR A 67 19.74 -8.38 11.43
N ASP A 68 20.97 -8.45 11.95
CA ASP A 68 21.44 -7.72 13.15
C ASP A 68 20.73 -7.99 14.49
N ASN A 69 20.50 -9.25 14.86
CA ASN A 69 19.94 -9.64 16.18
C ASN A 69 18.62 -8.95 16.57
N ARG A 70 17.93 -8.32 15.61
CA ARG A 70 16.66 -7.62 15.82
C ARG A 70 15.52 -8.49 15.31
N ILE A 71 14.60 -8.84 16.21
CA ILE A 71 13.37 -9.54 15.84
C ILE A 71 12.42 -8.51 15.22
N SER A 72 12.21 -8.61 13.90
CA SER A 72 11.24 -7.77 13.22
C SER A 72 9.86 -8.40 13.31
N THR A 73 8.90 -7.69 13.88
CA THR A 73 7.50 -8.09 13.94
C THR A 73 6.65 -7.26 12.98
N SER A 74 5.72 -7.91 12.30
CA SER A 74 4.68 -7.26 11.49
C SER A 74 3.32 -7.49 12.12
N SER A 75 2.53 -6.42 12.26
CA SER A 75 1.12 -6.48 12.65
C SER A 75 0.34 -5.43 11.86
N LEU A 76 -0.97 -5.58 11.74
CA LEU A 76 -1.81 -4.60 11.05
C LEU A 76 -1.71 -3.24 11.75
N MET A 77 -1.79 -3.22 13.08
CA MET A 77 -1.77 -1.98 13.84
C MET A 77 -0.42 -1.27 13.78
N LYS A 78 0.69 -2.00 13.75
CA LYS A 78 2.01 -1.40 13.56
C LYS A 78 2.13 -0.74 12.18
N LYS A 79 1.55 -1.36 11.13
CA LYS A 79 1.51 -0.81 9.77
C LYS A 79 0.60 0.43 9.65
N ILE A 80 -0.55 0.45 10.33
CA ILE A 80 -1.53 1.54 10.25
C ILE A 80 -1.15 2.73 11.15
N SER A 81 -0.72 2.48 12.38
CA SER A 81 -0.55 3.51 13.40
C SER A 81 0.89 4.00 13.56
N ASN A 82 1.88 3.26 13.05
CA ASN A 82 3.30 3.47 13.30
C ASN A 82 3.67 3.53 14.81
N ILE A 83 2.80 3.01 15.69
CA ILE A 83 2.97 2.99 17.15
C ILE A 83 3.25 1.56 17.59
N SER A 84 4.22 1.39 18.49
CA SER A 84 4.67 0.08 19.00
C SER A 84 3.90 -0.44 20.22
N ASN A 85 3.12 0.40 20.88
CA ASN A 85 2.64 0.16 22.25
C ASN A 85 1.24 -0.47 22.31
N VAL A 86 0.81 -1.13 21.23
CA VAL A 86 -0.51 -1.76 21.15
C VAL A 86 -0.57 -2.97 22.08
N ASP A 87 -1.64 -3.10 22.86
CA ASP A 87 -1.92 -4.31 23.63
C ASP A 87 -2.61 -5.36 22.73
N TYR A 88 -1.80 -6.30 22.23
CA TYR A 88 -2.27 -7.38 21.35
C TYR A 88 -3.07 -8.48 22.09
N SER A 89 -3.15 -8.44 23.43
CA SER A 89 -3.98 -9.37 24.19
C SER A 89 -5.48 -9.03 24.11
N LYS A 90 -5.80 -7.80 23.67
CA LYS A 90 -7.17 -7.32 23.54
C LYS A 90 -7.60 -7.20 22.08
N PRO A 91 -8.90 -7.36 21.79
CA PRO A 91 -9.40 -7.23 20.44
C PRO A 91 -9.42 -5.76 20.00
N ILE A 92 -9.06 -5.56 18.74
CA ILE A 92 -9.24 -4.28 18.05
C ILE A 92 -10.67 -4.21 17.55
N GLN A 93 -11.28 -3.04 17.69
CA GLN A 93 -12.60 -2.75 17.16
C GLN A 93 -12.46 -1.89 15.91
N ILE A 94 -13.22 -2.24 14.88
CA ILE A 94 -13.33 -1.48 13.65
C ILE A 94 -14.78 -1.10 13.42
N ASP A 95 -15.01 0.20 13.25
CA ASP A 95 -16.30 0.75 12.89
C ASP A 95 -16.19 1.51 11.57
N ILE A 96 -17.05 1.19 10.61
CA ILE A 96 -17.18 1.96 9.36
C ILE A 96 -18.52 2.67 9.40
N LYS A 97 -18.49 3.99 9.35
CA LYS A 97 -19.67 4.86 9.29
C LYS A 97 -19.58 5.69 8.02
N ASP A 98 -20.33 5.28 7.00
CA ASP A 98 -20.36 5.93 5.69
C ASP A 98 -18.99 6.05 5.01
N LYS A 99 -18.32 7.20 5.15
CA LYS A 99 -17.00 7.51 4.55
C LYS A 99 -15.87 7.50 5.57
N GLU A 100 -16.17 7.18 6.82
CA GLU A 100 -15.24 7.24 7.93
C GLU A 100 -14.99 5.84 8.47
N LEU A 101 -13.72 5.52 8.68
CA LEU A 101 -13.25 4.30 9.34
C LEU A 101 -12.67 4.69 10.69
N PHE A 102 -13.13 4.05 11.75
CA PHE A 102 -12.62 4.17 13.10
C PHE A 102 -11.96 2.85 13.49
N VAL A 103 -10.72 2.92 13.95
CA VAL A 103 -9.98 1.77 14.48
C VAL A 103 -9.68 2.06 15.94
N SER A 104 -10.29 1.31 16.84
CA SER A 104 -10.15 1.48 18.29
C SER A 104 -9.35 0.33 18.89
N TYR A 105 -8.35 0.66 19.69
CA TYR A 105 -7.45 -0.31 20.33
C TYR A 105 -7.02 0.19 21.71
N ASP A 106 -6.53 -0.72 22.54
CA ASP A 106 -5.97 -0.38 23.84
C ASP A 106 -4.43 -0.44 23.76
N ASP A 107 -3.76 0.47 24.46
CA ASP A 107 -2.31 0.43 24.70
C ASP A 107 -2.00 -0.53 25.87
N ALA A 108 -0.76 -0.98 25.99
CA ALA A 108 -0.24 -1.73 27.14
C ALA A 108 -0.50 -1.04 28.50
N GLN A 109 -0.69 0.28 28.52
CA GLN A 109 -1.11 1.04 29.71
C GLN A 109 -2.63 1.06 29.94
N ALA A 110 -3.39 0.21 29.25
CA ALA A 110 -4.86 0.17 29.27
C ALA A 110 -5.56 1.47 28.85
N LYS A 111 -4.85 2.36 28.15
CA LYS A 111 -5.44 3.57 27.55
C LYS A 111 -6.06 3.22 26.20
N ARG A 112 -7.30 3.66 25.97
CA ARG A 112 -7.98 3.43 24.69
C ARG A 112 -7.68 4.54 23.69
N HIS A 113 -7.31 4.14 22.48
CA HIS A 113 -6.98 5.01 21.35
C HIS A 113 -7.98 4.77 20.22
N VAL A 114 -8.30 5.83 19.46
CA VAL A 114 -9.18 5.76 18.30
C VAL A 114 -8.50 6.46 17.14
N LEU A 115 -8.22 5.72 16.07
CA LEU A 115 -7.73 6.28 14.81
C LEU A 115 -8.91 6.51 13.88
N LYS A 116 -8.94 7.69 13.26
CA LYS A 116 -9.95 8.07 12.27
C LYS A 116 -9.32 8.17 10.89
N PHE A 117 -9.88 7.46 9.93
CA PHE A 117 -9.48 7.51 8.52
C PHE A 117 -10.67 7.89 7.64
N TYR A 118 -10.38 8.67 6.59
CA TYR A 118 -11.35 8.95 5.55
C TYR A 118 -11.13 7.98 4.38
N GLY A 119 -12.23 7.44 3.86
CA GLY A 119 -12.20 6.47 2.78
C GLY A 119 -13.42 6.53 1.88
N LYS A 120 -13.46 5.60 0.94
CA LYS A 120 -14.54 5.43 -0.03
C LYS A 120 -15.03 3.99 -0.02
N ARG A 121 -16.34 3.82 -0.01
CA ARG A 121 -16.99 2.52 -0.18
C ARG A 121 -17.16 2.20 -1.66
N TYR A 122 -16.86 0.96 -2.00
CA TYR A 122 -17.09 0.32 -3.29
C TYR A 122 -17.98 -0.91 -3.10
N LYS A 123 -18.38 -1.55 -4.19
CA LYS A 123 -19.35 -2.66 -4.17
C LYS A 123 -19.03 -3.76 -3.15
N ASN A 124 -17.78 -4.22 -3.07
CA ASN A 124 -17.34 -5.32 -2.21
C ASN A 124 -16.21 -4.94 -1.24
N LYS A 125 -15.89 -3.64 -1.12
CA LYS A 125 -14.74 -3.18 -0.32
C LYS A 125 -14.86 -1.76 0.17
N PHE A 126 -14.10 -1.45 1.21
CA PHE A 126 -13.87 -0.08 1.69
C PHE A 126 -12.39 0.27 1.51
N VAL A 127 -12.09 1.41 0.91
CA VAL A 127 -10.71 1.81 0.59
C VAL A 127 -10.36 3.10 1.30
N PHE A 128 -9.21 3.12 1.97
CA PHE A 128 -8.62 4.31 2.57
C PHE A 128 -7.11 4.34 2.32
N TYR A 129 -6.48 5.47 2.60
CA TYR A 129 -5.06 5.69 2.33
C TYR A 129 -4.38 6.26 3.58
N THR A 130 -3.13 5.88 3.81
CA THR A 130 -2.26 6.41 4.86
C THR A 130 -0.88 6.75 4.28
N ASN A 131 -0.04 7.40 5.11
CA ASN A 131 1.36 7.73 4.83
C ASN A 131 1.53 8.45 3.48
N TYR A 132 1.14 9.73 3.46
CA TYR A 132 1.28 10.58 2.29
C TYR A 132 2.66 11.25 2.30
N GLU A 133 3.57 10.76 1.46
CA GLU A 133 4.84 11.44 1.20
C GLU A 133 4.86 11.94 -0.23
N THR A 134 5.03 13.25 -0.39
CA THR A 134 5.21 13.88 -1.71
C THR A 134 6.62 14.42 -1.77
N ILE A 135 7.43 13.84 -2.65
CA ILE A 135 8.79 14.30 -2.91
C ILE A 135 8.76 15.05 -4.24
N SER A 136 9.06 16.35 -4.19
CA SER A 136 9.25 17.19 -5.36
C SER A 136 10.74 17.48 -5.53
N PHE A 137 11.36 16.91 -6.57
CA PHE A 137 12.71 17.25 -7.01
C PHE A 137 12.59 18.00 -8.34
N PRO A 138 13.43 19.01 -8.62
CA PRO A 138 13.07 20.28 -9.28
C PRO A 138 11.98 20.15 -10.35
N ILE A 139 10.79 20.77 -10.13
CA ILE A 139 9.52 20.94 -10.91
C ILE A 139 9.06 19.79 -11.85
N ILE A 140 9.99 19.13 -12.51
CA ILE A 140 9.85 18.10 -13.53
C ILE A 140 9.62 16.70 -12.91
N PHE A 141 9.95 16.50 -11.63
CA PHE A 141 9.77 15.22 -10.93
C PHE A 141 8.88 15.38 -9.70
N ILE A 142 7.70 14.77 -9.75
CA ILE A 142 6.83 14.60 -8.58
C ILE A 142 6.67 13.10 -8.37
N SER A 143 7.10 12.61 -7.21
CA SER A 143 6.75 11.27 -6.74
C SER A 143 5.86 11.37 -5.52
N LYS A 144 4.80 10.56 -5.53
CA LYS A 144 3.86 10.44 -4.43
C LYS A 144 3.86 9.00 -3.97
N GLU A 145 4.30 8.79 -2.75
CA GLU A 145 4.22 7.50 -2.08
C GLU A 145 3.02 7.51 -1.14
N MET A 146 2.17 6.50 -1.28
CA MET A 146 0.97 6.31 -0.49
C MET A 146 0.78 4.84 -0.16
N THR A 147 0.34 4.56 1.06
CA THR A 147 -0.12 3.21 1.41
C THR A 147 -1.64 3.13 1.26
N LYS A 148 -2.11 2.35 0.30
CA LYS A 148 -3.54 2.09 0.06
C LYS A 148 -3.97 0.85 0.83
N TYR A 149 -5.03 0.98 1.61
CA TYR A 149 -5.68 -0.13 2.30
C TYR A 149 -7.04 -0.41 1.68
N SER A 150 -7.33 -1.68 1.40
CA SER A 150 -8.63 -2.17 0.95
C SER A 150 -9.15 -3.21 1.93
N ILE A 151 -10.28 -2.90 2.56
CA ILE A 151 -10.98 -3.78 3.49
C ILE A 151 -12.02 -4.57 2.70
N TYR A 152 -12.02 -5.89 2.85
CA TYR A 152 -13.01 -6.79 2.27
C TYR A 152 -13.69 -7.62 3.36
N LEU A 153 -14.93 -8.04 3.11
CA LEU A 153 -15.65 -9.00 3.92
C LEU A 153 -15.93 -10.27 3.09
N PRO A 154 -15.07 -11.30 3.17
CA PRO A 154 -15.34 -12.59 2.52
C PRO A 154 -16.62 -13.24 3.05
N SER A 155 -16.88 -13.10 4.35
CA SER A 155 -18.08 -13.61 5.03
C SER A 155 -18.41 -12.72 6.23
N ASP A 156 -19.53 -13.00 6.91
CA ASP A 156 -19.92 -12.27 8.14
C ASP A 156 -19.00 -12.54 9.34
N LYS A 157 -18.08 -13.50 9.22
CA LYS A 157 -17.15 -13.91 10.28
C LYS A 157 -15.70 -13.59 9.98
N GLU A 158 -15.40 -12.97 8.84
CA GLU A 158 -14.03 -12.74 8.39
C GLU A 158 -13.87 -11.35 7.79
N ILE A 159 -12.71 -10.75 8.00
CA ILE A 159 -12.33 -9.47 7.43
C ILE A 159 -10.91 -9.58 6.85
N ILE A 160 -10.70 -9.00 5.67
CA ILE A 160 -9.38 -8.99 5.00
C ILE A 160 -8.93 -7.56 4.81
N PHE A 161 -7.71 -7.27 5.23
CA PHE A 161 -6.98 -6.03 5.00
C PHE A 161 -5.91 -6.27 3.94
N GLU A 162 -6.18 -5.78 2.74
CA GLU A 162 -5.20 -5.74 1.66
C GLU A 162 -4.49 -4.39 1.69
N MET A 163 -3.17 -4.43 1.75
CA MET A 163 -2.31 -3.25 1.77
C MET A 163 -1.49 -3.22 0.50
N TYR A 164 -1.53 -2.10 -0.22
CA TYR A 164 -0.66 -1.84 -1.36
C TYR A 164 0.18 -0.60 -1.09
N SER A 165 1.51 -0.71 -1.20
CA SER A 165 2.32 0.48 -1.42
C SER A 165 2.10 0.92 -2.87
N VAL A 166 1.65 2.14 -3.05
CA VAL A 166 1.43 2.76 -4.36
C VAL A 166 2.42 3.89 -4.49
N ASN A 167 3.39 3.71 -5.39
CA ASN A 167 4.29 4.79 -5.78
C ASN A 167 3.83 5.30 -7.15
N GLU A 168 3.38 6.56 -7.18
CA GLU A 168 3.05 7.27 -8.39
C GLU A 168 4.18 8.26 -8.69
N ALA A 169 4.94 8.01 -9.76
CA ALA A 169 5.96 8.93 -10.25
C ALA A 169 5.53 9.53 -11.59
N ALA A 170 5.61 10.86 -11.70
CA ALA A 170 5.40 11.58 -12.95
C ALA A 170 6.73 12.20 -13.41
N LEU A 171 7.19 11.78 -14.60
CA LEU A 171 8.25 12.45 -15.37
C LEU A 171 7.63 12.94 -16.68
N LEU A 172 7.57 14.25 -16.92
CA LEU A 172 7.23 14.84 -18.23
C LEU A 172 6.07 14.11 -18.96
N PHE A 173 4.93 13.93 -18.28
CA PHE A 173 3.71 13.27 -18.78
C PHE A 173 3.72 11.74 -18.92
N PHE A 174 4.83 11.06 -18.59
CA PHE A 174 4.86 9.60 -18.48
C PHE A 174 4.71 9.19 -17.02
N GLY A 175 3.57 8.57 -16.70
CA GLY A 175 3.30 7.98 -15.39
C GLY A 175 3.82 6.55 -15.33
N GLY A 176 4.70 6.27 -14.38
CA GLY A 176 5.14 4.92 -14.03
C GLY A 176 4.73 4.63 -12.60
N GLY A 177 4.03 3.52 -12.38
CA GLY A 177 3.61 3.09 -11.05
C GLY A 177 3.99 1.66 -10.79
N ASN A 178 4.59 1.40 -9.63
CA ASN A 178 4.78 0.04 -9.13
C ASN A 178 3.91 -0.13 -7.88
N SER A 179 3.33 -1.32 -7.72
CA SER A 179 2.55 -1.64 -6.53
C SER A 179 3.01 -2.96 -5.93
N HIS A 180 3.30 -2.95 -4.63
CA HIS A 180 3.60 -4.17 -3.89
C HIS A 180 2.51 -4.37 -2.84
N GLY A 181 1.87 -5.55 -2.88
CA GLY A 181 0.70 -5.87 -2.09
C GLY A 181 1.00 -6.90 -0.99
N SER A 182 0.36 -6.77 0.17
CA SER A 182 0.28 -7.81 1.19
C SER A 182 -1.14 -7.91 1.72
N ASP A 183 -1.63 -9.13 1.95
CA ASP A 183 -2.95 -9.40 2.53
C ASP A 183 -2.82 -9.85 3.98
N ASN A 184 -3.67 -9.31 4.87
CA ASN A 184 -3.81 -9.78 6.25
C ASN A 184 -5.27 -10.19 6.47
N LYS A 185 -5.52 -11.45 6.84
CA LYS A 185 -6.86 -12.01 7.03
C LYS A 185 -7.12 -12.26 8.51
N PHE A 186 -8.25 -11.75 9.01
CA PHE A 186 -8.65 -11.89 10.40
C PHE A 186 -10.03 -12.53 10.52
N LYS A 187 -10.22 -13.30 11.60
CA LYS A 187 -11.52 -13.79 12.01
C LYS A 187 -12.18 -12.74 12.90
N LEU A 188 -13.41 -12.38 12.56
CA LEU A 188 -14.25 -11.51 13.38
C LEU A 188 -14.76 -12.31 14.58
N LEU A 189 -14.73 -11.66 15.74
CA LEU A 189 -15.37 -12.16 16.94
C LEU A 189 -16.89 -12.04 16.77
N PRO A 190 -17.67 -13.02 17.24
CA PRO A 190 -19.11 -12.90 17.27
C PRO A 190 -19.51 -11.66 18.08
N ASN A 191 -20.50 -10.93 17.59
CA ASN A 191 -21.11 -9.85 18.36
C ASN A 191 -21.80 -10.49 19.56
N GLU A 192 -21.30 -10.21 20.77
CA GLU A 192 -22.06 -10.41 22.01
C GLU A 192 -23.25 -9.45 22.07
#